data_AF-A0A0A9Y364-F1
#
_entry.id   AF-A0A0A9Y364-F1
#
_cell.length_a   1.000
_cell.length_b   1.000
_cell.length_c   1.000
_cell.angle_alpha   90.00
_cell.angle_beta   90.00
_cell.angle_gamma   90.00
#
_symmetry.space_group_name_H-M   'P 1'
#
loop_
_entity.id
_entity.type
_entity.pdbx_description
1 polymer ?
#
loop_
_entity_poly.entity_id
_entity_poly.type
_entity_poly.pdbx_seq_one_letter_code
_entity_poly.pdbx_strand_id
1 'polypeptide(L)'
;AWCTPDLLPLCSTSSSCCFFRISSCFLQIPINPVSPTPLRFCGRSPSKMQPPSLDRAERIRKMFTWTSPMNSLEGGVVNPALSLDEGPDVVTIDPSKPKLEHQQSTVWTRRQQAVSVRHAFKHYGSSKSPNHVLQNLNMTVGKGTIYGLLGASGCGKTTLLSCIVGRRRLNTGEIYVLGGKPGTKGSGVPGKRVGYMPQEIALYGEFSIKETMMYFGWIFGMETPEINDRLQFLLNFLDLPSQSRLVKNLSGGQQRRVSFAVALMHDPELLILDEPTVGVDPLLRQSIWNHLVQITKDGNKTVIITTHYIEEARQAHTIGLMRSGRLLAEEAPQVLLTMYNCQSLEEVFLKLSRKQGQENSAQDANLSNNISLATLQWGKKDEPVYVTEESGVVGLNFHQSKEILIQDSSNGHYDKMNGMAHGSKETTETNCDDCNSCCNLTTKGKTRALLQKNFLKMWRNVGVMLFIFALPVMQVILFCLAIGRDPTGLHLAIVNHEMNWTTKECPIVYNKCDFKNLSCRYINSLRNDTIVKEYYENPEDAIDAVRIGEAWGAIYFNENFTDALVARMALGRDSDQETLDSSELRVWLDMSSKMEST
;
A
#
# COMPACT_ATOMS: atom_id res chain seq x y z
N ALA A 1 -17.70 27.83 50.83
CA ALA A 1 -19.04 28.41 50.90
C ALA A 1 -18.89 29.92 51.04
N TRP A 2 -19.16 30.60 49.91
CA TRP A 2 -19.55 32.00 49.67
C TRP A 2 -18.97 33.14 50.53
N CYS A 3 -18.10 33.95 49.90
CA CYS A 3 -18.43 35.34 49.53
C CYS A 3 -17.32 35.92 48.63
N THR A 4 -17.54 35.89 47.32
CA THR A 4 -16.94 36.79 46.33
C THR A 4 -17.82 38.02 46.17
N PRO A 5 -17.25 39.13 45.70
CA PRO A 5 -17.85 39.80 44.56
C PRO A 5 -16.84 40.06 43.44
N ASP A 6 -17.36 39.93 42.23
CA ASP A 6 -16.69 40.17 40.95
C ASP A 6 -16.25 41.63 40.79
N LEU A 7 -15.07 41.82 40.19
CA LEU A 7 -14.70 43.04 39.45
C LEU A 7 -13.60 42.72 38.43
N LEU A 8 -14.00 42.63 37.16
CA LEU A 8 -13.16 42.88 35.98
C LEU A 8 -12.83 44.40 35.92
N PRO A 9 -11.67 44.83 35.38
CA PRO A 9 -11.57 44.98 33.91
C PRO A 9 -10.17 44.83 33.26
N LEU A 10 -10.22 44.49 31.96
CA LEU A 10 -9.46 45.00 30.80
C LEU A 10 -7.94 45.29 30.88
N CYS A 11 -7.16 44.60 30.03
CA CYS A 11 -6.23 45.12 28.99
C CYS A 11 -5.21 44.01 28.63
N SER A 12 -5.30 43.39 27.46
CA SER A 12 -4.69 43.81 26.17
C SER A 12 -3.22 43.39 26.00
N THR A 13 -2.97 42.75 24.84
CA THR A 13 -1.68 42.60 24.12
C THR A 13 -0.58 41.75 24.76
N SER A 14 -0.27 40.56 24.20
CA SER A 14 0.71 40.45 23.11
C SER A 14 0.83 39.01 22.62
N SER A 15 0.82 38.89 21.30
CA SER A 15 1.25 37.81 20.42
C SER A 15 2.43 36.99 20.97
N SER A 16 2.26 35.67 21.09
CA SER A 16 3.27 34.60 20.85
C SER A 16 2.85 33.28 21.50
N CYS A 17 1.81 32.62 20.99
CA CYS A 17 1.55 31.21 21.29
C CYS A 17 0.61 30.58 20.25
N CYS A 18 1.11 30.45 19.02
CA CYS A 18 0.46 29.64 17.97
C CYS A 18 1.54 28.88 17.20
N PHE A 19 2.33 28.06 17.89
CA PHE A 19 3.23 27.10 17.22
C PHE A 19 3.53 25.85 18.05
N PHE A 20 2.59 25.35 18.86
CA PHE A 20 2.71 24.01 19.45
C PHE A 20 1.32 23.41 19.68
N ARG A 21 0.66 22.98 18.60
CA ARG A 21 -0.56 22.18 18.67
C ARG A 21 -0.61 21.11 17.57
N ILE A 22 0.52 20.47 17.28
CA ILE A 22 0.60 19.25 16.46
C ILE A 22 1.75 18.39 17.00
N SER A 23 1.59 17.77 18.17
CA SER A 23 2.45 16.63 18.58
C SER A 23 1.97 15.81 19.79
N SER A 24 0.74 16.01 20.28
CA SER A 24 0.25 15.30 21.47
C SER A 24 -1.05 14.54 21.24
N CYS A 25 -1.30 14.07 20.01
CA CYS A 25 -2.50 13.30 19.67
C CYS A 25 -2.14 11.96 19.04
N PHE A 26 -1.27 11.18 19.69
CA PHE A 26 -1.01 9.79 19.35
C PHE A 26 -0.46 9.02 20.56
N LEU A 27 -1.23 8.97 21.66
CA LEU A 27 -1.20 7.85 22.63
C LEU A 27 -2.31 8.07 23.67
N GLN A 28 -3.51 7.56 23.41
CA GLN A 28 -4.50 7.34 24.47
C GLN A 28 -5.38 6.16 24.09
N ILE A 29 -4.84 4.98 24.39
CA ILE A 29 -5.57 3.71 24.45
C ILE A 29 -6.12 3.63 25.89
N PRO A 30 -7.45 3.55 26.13
CA PRO A 30 -7.94 3.25 27.45
C PRO A 30 -7.79 1.75 27.74
N ILE A 31 -6.91 1.43 28.69
CA ILE A 31 -6.79 0.10 29.31
C ILE A 31 -7.86 0.03 30.40
N ASN A 32 -8.92 -0.75 30.17
CA ASN A 32 -9.90 -1.10 31.21
C ASN A 32 -9.31 -2.18 32.14
N PRO A 33 -9.30 -1.99 33.47
CA PRO A 33 -9.02 -3.07 34.39
C PRO A 33 -10.29 -3.88 34.69
N VAL A 34 -10.22 -5.20 34.51
CA VAL A 34 -11.26 -6.16 34.92
C VAL A 34 -10.66 -7.13 35.95
N SER A 35 -11.37 -7.30 37.07
CA SER A 35 -11.52 -8.49 37.96
C SER A 35 -11.37 -8.15 39.47
N PRO A 36 -11.86 -8.99 40.41
CA PRO A 36 -13.19 -9.64 40.48
C PRO A 36 -13.84 -9.69 41.90
N THR A 37 -15.16 -10.00 41.94
CA THR A 37 -15.97 -10.67 43.02
C THR A 37 -16.33 -9.95 44.34
N PRO A 38 -17.36 -10.37 45.14
CA PRO A 38 -18.37 -11.45 45.00
C PRO A 38 -19.87 -11.10 45.30
N LEU A 39 -20.77 -11.96 44.78
CA LEU A 39 -22.03 -12.50 45.33
C LEU A 39 -22.96 -11.65 46.25
N ARG A 40 -24.21 -11.46 45.81
CA ARG A 40 -25.40 -11.79 46.63
C ARG A 40 -26.63 -12.11 45.78
N PHE A 41 -27.20 -13.28 46.06
CA PHE A 41 -28.45 -13.84 45.55
C PHE A 41 -29.67 -13.06 46.05
N CYS A 42 -30.68 -12.89 45.20
CA CYS A 42 -32.07 -13.01 45.61
C CYS A 42 -32.90 -13.52 44.42
N GLY A 43 -33.52 -14.68 44.59
CA GLY A 43 -34.18 -15.41 43.53
C GLY A 43 -35.59 -14.94 43.24
N ARG A 44 -36.05 -15.24 42.03
CA ARG A 44 -37.41 -15.69 41.72
C ARG A 44 -37.33 -16.67 40.55
N SER A 45 -37.95 -17.83 40.75
CA SER A 45 -38.04 -18.96 39.82
C SER A 45 -39.38 -18.88 39.05
N PRO A 46 -39.71 -19.80 38.11
CA PRO A 46 -39.99 -19.42 36.74
C PRO A 46 -41.43 -19.72 36.29
N SER A 47 -41.94 -18.98 35.32
CA SER A 47 -43.15 -19.35 34.56
C SER A 47 -42.78 -19.90 33.19
N LYS A 48 -43.19 -21.15 32.98
CA LYS A 48 -43.16 -21.98 31.77
C LYS A 48 -43.46 -21.21 30.48
N MET A 49 -42.68 -21.46 29.42
CA MET A 49 -43.19 -21.43 28.05
C MET A 49 -42.37 -22.40 27.18
N GLN A 50 -43.08 -23.37 26.60
CA GLN A 50 -42.58 -24.43 25.70
C GLN A 50 -42.36 -23.90 24.27
N PRO A 51 -41.56 -24.60 23.44
CA PRO A 51 -41.07 -24.10 22.16
C PRO A 51 -42.08 -24.29 21.02
N PRO A 52 -42.08 -23.43 19.97
CA PRO A 52 -42.79 -23.73 18.75
C PRO A 52 -41.95 -24.63 17.83
N SER A 53 -42.67 -25.52 17.18
CA SER A 53 -42.28 -26.64 16.36
C SER A 53 -41.63 -26.28 15.02
N LEU A 54 -40.88 -27.25 14.50
CA LEU A 54 -40.43 -27.40 13.13
C LEU A 54 -41.57 -27.08 12.14
N ASP A 55 -41.36 -26.11 11.25
CA ASP A 55 -41.84 -26.22 9.87
C ASP A 55 -41.15 -25.20 8.93
N ARG A 56 -39.98 -25.57 8.39
CA ARG A 56 -39.37 -24.84 7.26
C ARG A 56 -38.54 -25.74 6.34
N ALA A 57 -38.74 -27.06 6.43
CA ALA A 57 -38.02 -28.08 5.64
C ALA A 57 -38.92 -28.79 4.60
N GLU A 58 -40.19 -28.42 4.46
CA GLU A 58 -41.13 -29.07 3.54
C GLU A 58 -41.53 -28.24 2.30
N ARG A 59 -40.90 -27.07 2.08
CA ARG A 59 -41.17 -26.23 0.90
C ARG A 59 -40.09 -26.19 -0.18
N ILE A 60 -38.99 -26.95 -0.04
CA ILE A 60 -37.90 -26.99 -1.03
C ILE A 60 -37.66 -28.41 -1.60
N ARG A 61 -38.49 -29.39 -1.22
CA ARG A 61 -38.38 -30.79 -1.70
C ARG A 61 -39.36 -31.18 -2.82
N LYS A 62 -40.09 -30.22 -3.39
CA LYS A 62 -40.93 -30.41 -4.59
C LYS A 62 -40.54 -29.42 -5.70
N MET A 63 -39.35 -29.58 -6.25
CA MET A 63 -38.97 -29.08 -7.58
C MET A 63 -37.61 -29.72 -7.90
N PHE A 64 -37.57 -30.55 -8.95
CA PHE A 64 -36.39 -31.21 -9.52
C PHE A 64 -35.78 -32.39 -8.75
N THR A 65 -36.41 -33.57 -8.88
CA THR A 65 -35.69 -34.83 -9.07
C THR A 65 -36.54 -35.75 -9.95
N TRP A 66 -36.09 -36.03 -11.17
CA TRP A 66 -36.48 -37.23 -11.91
C TRP A 66 -35.22 -37.80 -12.55
N THR A 67 -34.72 -38.85 -11.91
CA THR A 67 -33.73 -39.80 -12.41
C THR A 67 -34.49 -40.99 -12.99
N SER A 68 -34.21 -41.36 -14.24
CA SER A 68 -34.69 -42.60 -14.85
C SER A 68 -33.90 -43.82 -14.36
N PRO A 69 -34.53 -45.01 -14.35
CA PRO A 69 -33.80 -46.23 -14.68
C PRO A 69 -34.52 -47.13 -15.71
N MET A 70 -33.70 -47.92 -16.40
CA MET A 70 -33.96 -49.02 -17.34
C MET A 70 -34.93 -50.09 -16.81
N ASN A 71 -35.76 -50.70 -17.69
CA ASN A 71 -35.54 -52.06 -18.21
C ASN A 71 -36.64 -52.56 -19.18
N SER A 72 -36.16 -53.36 -20.14
CA SER A 72 -36.77 -54.41 -20.98
C SER A 72 -38.21 -54.90 -20.74
N LEU A 73 -38.98 -55.15 -21.81
CA LEU A 73 -39.43 -56.49 -22.25
C LEU A 73 -40.26 -56.46 -23.55
N GLU A 74 -40.22 -57.61 -24.21
CA GLU A 74 -40.69 -58.12 -25.51
C GLU A 74 -42.12 -57.82 -26.01
N GLY A 75 -42.23 -57.77 -27.36
CA GLY A 75 -43.06 -58.71 -28.14
C GLY A 75 -44.54 -58.39 -28.40
N GLY A 76 -44.93 -58.24 -29.67
CA GLY A 76 -46.32 -58.36 -30.11
C GLY A 76 -46.63 -57.74 -31.48
N VAL A 77 -47.03 -58.57 -32.44
CA VAL A 77 -47.32 -58.27 -33.85
C VAL A 77 -48.84 -58.15 -34.09
N VAL A 78 -49.22 -57.50 -35.22
CA VAL A 78 -50.46 -57.62 -36.04
C VAL A 78 -51.46 -56.43 -36.01
N ASN A 79 -51.32 -55.55 -37.02
CA ASN A 79 -52.28 -54.98 -38.03
C ASN A 79 -53.82 -55.09 -37.84
N PRO A 80 -54.65 -54.42 -38.68
CA PRO A 80 -54.66 -53.03 -39.19
C PRO A 80 -56.10 -52.41 -39.14
N ALA A 81 -56.30 -51.20 -39.71
CA ALA A 81 -57.52 -50.71 -40.41
C ALA A 81 -58.24 -49.43 -39.88
N LEU A 82 -58.39 -48.46 -40.82
CA LEU A 82 -59.43 -47.42 -41.00
C LEU A 82 -59.61 -46.35 -39.89
N SER A 83 -59.76 -45.05 -40.15
CA SER A 83 -60.29 -44.33 -41.31
C SER A 83 -59.75 -42.88 -41.41
N LEU A 84 -59.81 -42.35 -42.62
CA LEU A 84 -59.50 -41.00 -43.08
C LEU A 84 -60.28 -39.89 -42.35
N ASP A 85 -59.61 -38.77 -42.09
CA ASP A 85 -60.22 -37.44 -42.17
C ASP A 85 -59.19 -36.46 -42.74
N GLU A 86 -59.58 -35.75 -43.80
CA GLU A 86 -58.76 -34.79 -44.56
C GLU A 86 -58.84 -33.39 -43.96
N GLY A 87 -57.71 -32.68 -43.87
CA GLY A 87 -57.67 -31.22 -43.71
C GLY A 87 -56.30 -30.68 -43.25
N PRO A 88 -55.87 -29.48 -43.71
CA PRO A 88 -54.55 -29.32 -44.33
C PRO A 88 -53.54 -28.46 -43.53
N ASP A 89 -52.25 -28.69 -43.80
CA ASP A 89 -51.21 -27.68 -44.11
C ASP A 89 -49.81 -28.23 -43.79
N VAL A 90 -49.28 -29.02 -44.73
CA VAL A 90 -47.88 -29.41 -44.76
C VAL A 90 -47.08 -28.27 -45.38
N VAL A 91 -46.30 -27.57 -44.54
CA VAL A 91 -45.19 -26.73 -45.01
C VAL A 91 -44.11 -27.67 -45.52
N THR A 92 -44.00 -27.80 -46.84
CA THR A 92 -42.88 -28.48 -47.50
C THR A 92 -41.60 -27.67 -47.28
N ILE A 93 -40.63 -28.27 -46.59
CA ILE A 93 -39.30 -27.70 -46.44
C ILE A 93 -38.53 -27.96 -47.74
N ASP A 94 -38.30 -26.88 -48.48
CA ASP A 94 -37.48 -26.83 -49.69
C ASP A 94 -36.03 -27.27 -49.37
N PRO A 95 -35.49 -28.33 -50.01
CA PRO A 95 -34.16 -28.87 -49.70
C PRO A 95 -33.00 -28.03 -50.27
N SER A 96 -33.29 -26.83 -50.79
CA SER A 96 -32.32 -25.95 -51.46
C SER A 96 -31.72 -24.84 -50.57
N LYS A 97 -32.04 -24.77 -49.27
CA LYS A 97 -31.40 -23.80 -48.36
C LYS A 97 -30.20 -24.42 -47.62
N PRO A 98 -29.01 -23.77 -47.63
CA PRO A 98 -27.88 -24.26 -46.86
C PRO A 98 -28.27 -24.29 -45.37
N LYS A 99 -27.94 -25.40 -44.70
CA LYS A 99 -28.12 -25.54 -43.25
C LYS A 99 -27.45 -24.35 -42.57
N LEU A 100 -28.23 -23.53 -41.87
CA LEU A 100 -27.69 -22.52 -40.96
C LEU A 100 -26.87 -23.24 -39.89
N GLU A 101 -25.55 -23.24 -40.04
CA GLU A 101 -24.63 -23.66 -39.00
C GLU A 101 -24.94 -22.82 -37.75
N HIS A 102 -25.21 -23.51 -36.65
CA HIS A 102 -25.38 -22.88 -35.35
C HIS A 102 -24.05 -22.22 -34.99
N GLN A 103 -23.93 -20.91 -35.24
CA GLN A 103 -22.77 -20.14 -34.80
C GLN A 103 -22.67 -20.29 -33.27
N GLN A 104 -21.63 -20.97 -32.81
CA GLN A 104 -21.37 -21.10 -31.37
C GLN A 104 -21.31 -19.69 -30.77
N SER A 105 -22.15 -19.43 -29.78
CA SER A 105 -22.21 -18.11 -29.13
C SER A 105 -20.81 -17.68 -28.67
N THR A 106 -20.44 -16.42 -28.91
CA THR A 106 -19.15 -15.83 -28.51
C THR A 106 -18.83 -16.00 -27.02
N VAL A 107 -19.86 -16.23 -26.20
CA VAL A 107 -19.77 -16.50 -24.75
C VAL A 107 -19.21 -17.90 -24.45
N TRP A 108 -19.57 -18.92 -25.22
CA TRP A 108 -19.05 -20.29 -25.06
C TRP A 108 -17.57 -20.36 -25.40
N THR A 109 -17.16 -19.74 -26.50
CA THR A 109 -15.74 -19.65 -26.89
C THR A 109 -14.90 -18.88 -25.87
N ARG A 110 -15.43 -17.78 -25.30
CA ARG A 110 -14.77 -17.05 -24.21
C ARG A 110 -14.66 -17.86 -22.92
N ARG A 111 -15.59 -18.77 -22.64
CA ARG A 111 -15.54 -19.63 -21.45
C ARG A 111 -14.47 -20.72 -21.54
N GLN A 112 -14.11 -21.13 -22.76
CA GLN A 112 -13.05 -22.12 -23.02
C GLN A 112 -11.65 -21.51 -23.07
N GLN A 113 -11.53 -20.19 -23.20
CA GLN A 113 -10.25 -19.48 -23.20
C GLN A 113 -9.86 -19.05 -21.78
N ALA A 114 -8.60 -19.31 -21.40
CA ALA A 114 -8.02 -18.83 -20.16
C ALA A 114 -7.56 -17.38 -20.30
N VAL A 115 -6.93 -17.05 -21.44
CA VAL A 115 -6.48 -15.69 -21.77
C VAL A 115 -6.83 -15.39 -23.22
N SER A 116 -7.41 -14.22 -23.47
CA SER A 116 -7.64 -13.69 -24.82
C SER A 116 -7.16 -12.26 -24.89
N VAL A 117 -6.26 -12.00 -25.83
CA VAL A 117 -5.71 -10.68 -26.14
C VAL A 117 -6.14 -10.33 -27.55
N ARG A 118 -6.75 -9.16 -27.73
CA ARG A 118 -7.27 -8.67 -29.01
C ARG A 118 -6.75 -7.28 -29.30
N HIS A 119 -6.13 -7.12 -30.47
CA HIS A 119 -5.62 -5.85 -30.99
C HIS A 119 -4.78 -5.08 -29.99
N ALA A 120 -3.89 -5.77 -29.26
CA ALA A 120 -3.13 -5.14 -28.19
C ALA A 120 -2.03 -4.23 -28.73
N PHE A 121 -2.05 -2.96 -28.31
CA PHE A 121 -0.95 -2.03 -28.52
C PHE A 121 -0.42 -1.49 -27.19
N LYS A 122 0.91 -1.38 -27.15
CA LYS A 122 1.63 -0.78 -26.03
C LYS A 122 2.84 -0.01 -26.55
N HIS A 123 2.96 1.23 -26.12
CA HIS A 123 4.15 2.05 -26.34
C HIS A 123 4.67 2.64 -25.02
N TYR A 124 5.96 2.95 -24.99
CA TYR A 124 6.62 3.68 -23.91
C TYR A 124 7.41 4.85 -24.49
N GLY A 125 7.71 5.84 -23.66
CA GLY A 125 8.45 7.04 -24.07
C GLY A 125 7.54 8.27 -24.24
N SER A 126 8.16 9.38 -24.63
CA SER A 126 7.46 10.65 -24.86
C SER A 126 6.61 10.57 -26.12
N SER A 127 5.56 11.40 -26.20
CA SER A 127 4.70 11.50 -27.38
C SER A 127 5.46 11.84 -28.66
N LYS A 128 6.66 12.43 -28.55
CA LYS A 128 7.51 12.80 -29.69
C LYS A 128 8.34 11.63 -30.25
N SER A 129 8.56 10.58 -29.46
CA SER A 129 9.34 9.39 -29.86
C SER A 129 8.81 8.13 -29.17
N PRO A 130 7.61 7.67 -29.54
CA PRO A 130 7.01 6.48 -28.93
C PRO A 130 7.78 5.22 -29.35
N ASN A 131 8.29 4.48 -28.37
CA ASN A 131 8.83 3.14 -28.58
C ASN A 131 7.69 2.12 -28.49
N HIS A 132 7.26 1.60 -29.65
CA HIS A 132 6.17 0.63 -29.76
C HIS A 132 6.65 -0.78 -29.40
N VAL A 133 6.29 -1.24 -28.21
CA VAL A 133 6.67 -2.56 -27.69
C VAL A 133 5.69 -3.65 -28.10
N LEU A 134 4.39 -3.35 -28.19
CA LEU A 134 3.37 -4.27 -28.70
C LEU A 134 2.61 -3.60 -29.84
N GLN A 135 2.42 -4.32 -30.95
CA GLN A 135 1.80 -3.82 -32.16
C GLN A 135 0.75 -4.82 -32.67
N ASN A 136 -0.53 -4.44 -32.59
CA ASN A 136 -1.67 -5.24 -33.05
C ASN A 136 -1.61 -6.73 -32.66
N LEU A 137 -1.24 -7.02 -31.41
CA LEU A 137 -1.03 -8.41 -30.99
C LEU A 137 -2.37 -9.08 -30.66
N ASN A 138 -2.62 -10.21 -31.29
CA ASN A 138 -3.70 -11.14 -30.97
C ASN A 138 -3.07 -12.40 -30.36
N MET A 139 -3.65 -12.90 -29.27
CA MET A 139 -3.19 -14.12 -28.61
C MET A 139 -4.37 -14.79 -27.92
N THR A 140 -4.45 -16.12 -28.02
CA THR A 140 -5.53 -16.93 -27.45
C THR A 140 -4.97 -18.16 -26.76
N VAL A 141 -5.14 -18.22 -25.44
CA VAL A 141 -4.73 -19.37 -24.63
C VAL A 141 -5.96 -20.15 -24.23
N GLY A 142 -6.04 -21.41 -24.67
CA GLY A 142 -7.07 -22.36 -24.22
C GLY A 142 -6.91 -22.70 -22.74
N LYS A 143 -8.01 -23.04 -22.06
CA LYS A 143 -7.94 -23.60 -20.71
C LYS A 143 -7.34 -25.00 -20.74
N GLY A 144 -6.59 -25.36 -19.70
CA GLY A 144 -6.03 -26.71 -19.56
C GLY A 144 -4.81 -26.97 -20.43
N THR A 145 -4.24 -25.95 -21.08
CA THR A 145 -3.10 -26.11 -21.99
C THR A 145 -1.85 -25.42 -21.45
N ILE A 146 -0.70 -25.85 -21.97
CA ILE A 146 0.57 -25.15 -21.80
C ILE A 146 0.83 -24.32 -23.06
N TYR A 147 0.91 -23.01 -22.90
CA TYR A 147 1.22 -22.05 -23.95
C TYR A 147 2.67 -21.57 -23.81
N GLY A 148 3.50 -21.86 -24.81
CA GLY A 148 4.89 -21.40 -24.89
C GLY A 148 5.01 -20.11 -25.70
N LEU A 149 5.35 -18.99 -25.05
CA LEU A 149 5.65 -17.73 -25.74
C LEU A 149 7.15 -17.63 -26.01
N LEU A 150 7.52 -17.88 -27.27
CA LEU A 150 8.90 -17.88 -27.74
C LEU A 150 9.22 -16.57 -28.47
N GLY A 151 10.38 -15.99 -28.21
CA GLY A 151 10.85 -14.82 -28.95
C GLY A 151 12.16 -14.27 -28.42
N ALA A 152 12.83 -13.43 -29.21
CA ALA A 152 14.09 -12.81 -28.81
C ALA A 152 13.94 -11.89 -27.58
N SER A 153 15.05 -11.59 -26.91
CA SER A 153 15.09 -10.58 -25.85
C SER A 153 14.63 -9.22 -26.39
N GLY A 154 13.82 -8.51 -25.60
CA GLY A 154 13.29 -7.20 -25.99
C GLY A 154 12.09 -7.20 -26.95
N CYS A 155 11.57 -8.36 -27.38
CA CYS A 155 10.43 -8.38 -28.30
C CYS A 155 9.08 -8.03 -27.66
N GLY A 156 9.00 -7.91 -26.32
CA GLY A 156 7.81 -7.47 -25.59
C GLY A 156 7.13 -8.53 -24.70
N LYS A 157 7.68 -9.75 -24.58
CA LYS A 157 7.11 -10.87 -23.78
C LYS A 157 6.74 -10.47 -22.34
N THR A 158 7.70 -9.97 -21.57
CA THR A 158 7.51 -9.54 -20.17
C THR A 158 6.49 -8.39 -20.06
N THR A 159 6.44 -7.51 -21.06
CA THR A 159 5.42 -6.44 -21.12
C THR A 159 4.03 -7.01 -21.33
N LEU A 160 3.87 -7.98 -22.24
CA LEU A 160 2.61 -8.67 -22.47
C LEU A 160 2.13 -9.40 -21.22
N LEU A 161 2.99 -10.18 -20.57
CA LEU A 161 2.67 -10.87 -19.31
C LEU A 161 2.26 -9.88 -18.20
N SER A 162 2.98 -8.75 -18.08
CA SER A 162 2.64 -7.70 -17.11
C SER A 162 1.26 -7.09 -17.35
N CYS A 163 0.81 -7.02 -18.61
CA CYS A 163 -0.53 -6.56 -18.94
C CYS A 163 -1.60 -7.61 -18.62
N ILE A 164 -1.31 -8.89 -18.87
CA ILE A 164 -2.20 -10.02 -18.52
C ILE A 164 -2.44 -10.09 -17.01
N VAL A 165 -1.40 -9.93 -16.19
CA VAL A 165 -1.49 -9.93 -14.72
C VAL A 165 -2.12 -8.62 -14.18
N GLY A 166 -2.37 -7.63 -15.03
CA GLY A 166 -2.96 -6.35 -14.64
C GLY A 166 -2.00 -5.40 -13.92
N ARG A 167 -0.69 -5.67 -13.94
CA ARG A 167 0.34 -4.75 -13.40
C ARG A 167 0.52 -3.51 -14.29
N ARG A 168 0.25 -3.65 -15.59
CA ARG A 168 0.28 -2.55 -16.57
C ARG A 168 -1.01 -2.57 -17.39
N ARG A 169 -1.43 -1.40 -17.88
CA ARG A 169 -2.57 -1.27 -18.81
C ARG A 169 -2.05 -1.15 -20.25
N LEU A 170 -2.79 -1.70 -21.20
CA LEU A 170 -2.57 -1.45 -22.62
C LEU A 170 -2.92 0.00 -22.99
N ASN A 171 -2.39 0.48 -24.11
CA ASN A 171 -2.80 1.77 -24.67
C ASN A 171 -4.07 1.64 -25.49
N THR A 172 -4.15 0.62 -26.34
CA THR A 172 -5.37 0.23 -27.08
C THR A 172 -5.47 -1.29 -27.14
N GLY A 173 -6.68 -1.79 -27.40
CA GLY A 173 -7.01 -3.22 -27.43
C GLY A 173 -7.65 -3.73 -26.14
N GLU A 174 -7.97 -5.02 -26.12
CA GLU A 174 -8.65 -5.68 -25.00
C GLU A 174 -7.90 -6.93 -24.53
N ILE A 175 -7.88 -7.13 -23.21
CA ILE A 175 -7.39 -8.35 -22.56
C ILE A 175 -8.50 -8.90 -21.68
N TYR A 176 -8.79 -10.20 -21.85
CA TYR A 176 -9.64 -10.99 -20.97
C TYR A 176 -8.81 -12.11 -20.36
N VAL A 177 -8.91 -12.26 -19.04
CA VAL A 177 -8.25 -13.30 -18.26
C VAL A 177 -9.31 -13.98 -17.40
N LEU A 178 -9.41 -15.30 -17.54
CA LEU A 178 -10.32 -16.16 -16.79
C LEU A 178 -11.78 -15.66 -16.80
N GLY A 179 -12.22 -15.10 -17.93
CA GLY A 179 -13.58 -14.61 -18.17
C GLY A 179 -13.82 -13.12 -17.89
N GLY A 180 -12.83 -12.35 -17.42
CA GLY A 180 -13.00 -10.91 -17.13
C GLY A 180 -11.79 -10.05 -17.50
N LYS A 181 -11.94 -8.72 -17.51
CA LYS A 181 -10.81 -7.79 -17.77
C LYS A 181 -9.89 -7.72 -16.53
N PRO A 182 -8.55 -7.73 -16.67
CA PRO A 182 -7.64 -7.52 -15.55
C PRO A 182 -7.98 -6.23 -14.78
N GLY A 183 -7.99 -6.29 -13.46
CA GLY A 183 -8.36 -5.18 -12.56
C GLY A 183 -9.86 -5.07 -12.24
N THR A 184 -10.72 -5.82 -12.91
CA THR A 184 -12.16 -5.90 -12.58
C THR A 184 -12.45 -7.02 -11.57
N LYS A 185 -13.49 -6.87 -10.75
CA LYS A 185 -13.92 -7.90 -9.77
C LYS A 185 -14.17 -9.28 -10.42
N GLY A 186 -14.61 -9.31 -11.67
CA GLY A 186 -14.96 -10.53 -12.40
C GLY A 186 -13.78 -11.37 -12.93
N SER A 187 -12.58 -10.81 -13.07
CA SER A 187 -11.40 -11.59 -13.51
C SER A 187 -10.72 -12.35 -12.37
N GLY A 188 -10.77 -11.80 -11.16
CA GLY A 188 -9.96 -12.28 -10.03
C GLY A 188 -8.46 -12.01 -10.21
N VAL A 189 -8.10 -11.07 -11.10
CA VAL A 189 -6.73 -10.64 -11.40
C VAL A 189 -6.59 -9.12 -11.15
N PRO A 190 -5.60 -8.66 -10.37
CA PRO A 190 -4.66 -9.45 -9.58
C PRO A 190 -5.37 -10.16 -8.41
N GLY A 191 -4.95 -11.39 -8.10
CA GLY A 191 -5.57 -12.18 -7.03
C GLY A 191 -5.10 -13.63 -6.99
N LYS A 192 -5.70 -14.42 -6.09
CA LYS A 192 -5.31 -15.82 -5.82
C LYS A 192 -5.53 -16.80 -6.98
N ARG A 193 -6.30 -16.42 -8.02
CA ARG A 193 -6.54 -17.30 -9.18
C ARG A 193 -5.32 -17.44 -10.10
N VAL A 194 -4.37 -16.52 -9.98
CA VAL A 194 -3.18 -16.45 -10.84
C VAL A 194 -1.91 -16.62 -10.02
N GLY A 195 -1.01 -17.50 -10.43
CA GLY A 195 0.36 -17.54 -9.96
C GLY A 195 1.24 -16.85 -10.98
N TYR A 196 2.04 -15.86 -10.55
CA TYR A 196 2.92 -15.13 -11.46
C TYR A 196 4.36 -15.15 -10.92
N MET A 197 5.27 -15.67 -11.75
CA MET A 197 6.70 -15.61 -11.52
C MET A 197 7.30 -14.57 -12.49
N PRO A 198 7.72 -13.40 -11.99
CA PRO A 198 8.41 -12.39 -12.81
C PRO A 198 9.86 -12.78 -13.13
N GLN A 199 10.40 -12.18 -14.20
CA GLN A 199 11.81 -12.37 -14.60
C GLN A 199 12.78 -11.80 -13.55
N GLU A 200 12.50 -10.60 -13.03
CA GLU A 200 13.20 -10.00 -11.90
C GLU A 200 12.69 -10.58 -10.57
N ILE A 201 13.60 -10.98 -9.70
CA ILE A 201 13.28 -11.68 -8.45
C ILE A 201 12.54 -10.75 -7.49
N ALA A 202 11.26 -11.03 -7.25
CA ALA A 202 10.40 -10.26 -6.36
C ALA A 202 10.36 -10.81 -4.92
N LEU A 203 11.54 -11.10 -4.35
CA LEU A 203 11.68 -11.70 -3.01
C LEU A 203 12.35 -10.74 -2.02
N TYR A 204 11.99 -10.86 -0.73
CA TYR A 204 12.63 -10.10 0.34
C TYR A 204 13.93 -10.78 0.78
N GLY A 205 15.08 -10.17 0.49
CA GLY A 205 16.40 -10.73 0.81
C GLY A 205 16.62 -11.00 2.31
N GLU A 206 15.96 -10.23 3.17
CA GLU A 206 16.03 -10.36 4.63
C GLU A 206 15.33 -11.61 5.15
N PHE A 207 14.44 -12.24 4.39
CA PHE A 207 13.64 -13.39 4.83
C PHE A 207 14.35 -14.72 4.58
N SER A 208 14.03 -15.71 5.39
CA SER A 208 14.34 -17.12 5.09
C SER A 208 13.36 -17.68 4.06
N ILE A 209 13.70 -18.82 3.45
CA ILE A 209 12.81 -19.54 2.52
C ILE A 209 11.48 -19.85 3.22
N LYS A 210 11.51 -20.37 4.45
CA LYS A 210 10.31 -20.67 5.25
C LYS A 210 9.45 -19.43 5.50
N GLU A 211 10.06 -18.33 5.91
CA GLU A 211 9.33 -17.07 6.17
C GLU A 211 8.73 -16.48 4.90
N THR A 212 9.45 -16.58 3.78
CA THR A 212 8.97 -16.16 2.46
C THR A 212 7.73 -16.96 2.07
N MET A 213 7.79 -18.28 2.23
CA MET A 213 6.66 -19.16 1.94
C MET A 213 5.45 -18.87 2.84
N MET A 214 5.67 -18.71 4.14
CA MET A 214 4.62 -18.31 5.09
C MET A 214 3.97 -16.98 4.73
N TYR A 215 4.79 -15.98 4.38
CA TYR A 215 4.31 -14.65 4.01
C TYR A 215 3.40 -14.69 2.79
N PHE A 216 3.83 -15.32 1.69
CA PHE A 216 3.02 -15.41 0.48
C PHE A 216 1.80 -16.32 0.67
N GLY A 217 1.94 -17.45 1.36
CA GLY A 217 0.82 -18.33 1.67
C GLY A 217 -0.31 -17.62 2.43
N TRP A 218 0.03 -16.81 3.45
CA TRP A 218 -0.97 -16.01 4.17
C TRP A 218 -1.58 -14.89 3.33
N ILE A 219 -0.84 -14.32 2.36
CA ILE A 219 -1.40 -13.35 1.40
C ILE A 219 -2.45 -14.00 0.51
N PHE A 220 -2.20 -15.23 0.08
CA PHE A 220 -3.15 -16.03 -0.71
C PHE A 220 -4.30 -16.60 0.13
N GLY A 221 -4.18 -16.54 1.46
CA GLY A 221 -5.22 -16.97 2.40
C GLY A 221 -5.17 -18.44 2.77
N MET A 222 -4.01 -19.08 2.59
CA MET A 222 -3.78 -20.47 2.98
C MET A 222 -3.58 -20.61 4.49
N GLU A 223 -3.86 -21.79 5.02
CA GLU A 223 -3.63 -22.09 6.43
C GLU A 223 -2.17 -22.48 6.69
N THR A 224 -1.65 -22.16 7.88
CA THR A 224 -0.27 -22.50 8.27
C THR A 224 0.12 -23.98 8.10
N PRO A 225 -0.71 -24.99 8.46
CA PRO A 225 -0.38 -26.40 8.21
C PRO A 225 -0.26 -26.70 6.71
N GLU A 226 -1.22 -26.25 5.90
CA GLU A 226 -1.21 -26.43 4.44
C GLU A 226 0.05 -25.81 3.80
N ILE A 227 0.46 -24.63 4.28
CA ILE A 227 1.70 -23.98 3.82
C ILE A 227 2.92 -24.82 4.15
N ASN A 228 2.99 -25.44 5.35
CA ASN A 228 4.12 -26.29 5.71
C ASN A 228 4.20 -27.54 4.84
N ASP A 229 3.07 -28.18 4.54
CA ASP A 229 3.02 -29.38 3.69
C ASP A 229 3.46 -29.04 2.26
N ARG A 230 2.91 -27.95 1.70
CA ARG A 230 3.31 -27.42 0.39
C ARG A 230 4.78 -27.01 0.36
N LEU A 231 5.29 -26.41 1.43
CA LEU A 231 6.71 -26.07 1.56
C LEU A 231 7.59 -27.31 1.47
N GLN A 232 7.28 -28.39 2.20
CA GLN A 232 8.09 -29.62 2.16
C GLN A 232 8.09 -30.25 0.76
N PHE A 233 6.93 -30.30 0.11
CA PHE A 233 6.84 -30.76 -1.28
C PHE A 233 7.71 -29.92 -2.22
N LEU A 234 7.60 -28.59 -2.16
CA LEU A 234 8.31 -27.67 -3.04
C LEU A 234 9.83 -27.63 -2.78
N LEU A 235 10.26 -27.81 -1.53
CA LEU A 235 11.68 -27.91 -1.18
C LEU A 235 12.34 -29.11 -1.87
N ASN A 236 11.68 -30.27 -1.82
CA ASN A 236 12.17 -31.50 -2.44
C ASN A 236 12.07 -31.44 -3.96
N PHE A 237 10.94 -30.95 -4.49
CA PHE A 237 10.68 -30.90 -5.93
C PHE A 237 11.64 -29.96 -6.68
N LEU A 238 11.92 -28.78 -6.13
CA LEU A 238 12.79 -27.77 -6.77
C LEU A 238 14.24 -27.82 -6.29
N ASP A 239 14.63 -28.84 -5.52
CA ASP A 239 15.97 -28.97 -4.93
C ASP A 239 16.43 -27.65 -4.28
N LEU A 240 15.62 -27.18 -3.33
CA LEU A 240 15.88 -25.95 -2.59
C LEU A 240 16.77 -26.25 -1.39
N PRO A 241 17.66 -25.32 -1.00
CA PRO A 241 18.47 -25.48 0.19
C PRO A 241 17.60 -25.40 1.46
N SER A 242 18.22 -25.56 2.62
CA SER A 242 17.54 -25.58 3.91
C SER A 242 16.54 -24.42 4.08
N GLN A 243 15.37 -24.74 4.59
CA GLN A 243 14.25 -23.80 4.77
C GLN A 243 14.58 -22.57 5.64
N SER A 244 15.61 -22.67 6.49
CA SER A 244 16.09 -21.58 7.37
C SER A 244 17.07 -20.63 6.70
N ARG A 245 17.58 -20.96 5.50
CA ARG A 245 18.54 -20.12 4.79
C ARG A 245 17.88 -18.83 4.33
N LEU A 246 18.59 -17.72 4.49
CA LEU A 246 18.15 -16.39 4.05
C LEU A 246 18.22 -16.25 2.53
N VAL A 247 17.22 -15.58 1.94
CA VAL A 247 17.11 -15.35 0.49
C VAL A 247 18.31 -14.59 -0.06
N LYS A 248 18.83 -13.59 0.67
CA LYS A 248 20.05 -12.86 0.28
C LYS A 248 21.31 -13.72 0.16
N ASN A 249 21.35 -14.88 0.83
CA ASN A 249 22.49 -15.81 0.82
C ASN A 249 22.32 -16.94 -0.23
N LEU A 250 21.29 -16.87 -1.07
CA LEU A 250 21.02 -17.84 -2.14
C LEU A 250 21.68 -17.38 -3.44
N SER A 251 22.11 -18.34 -4.26
CA SER A 251 22.54 -18.02 -5.64
C SER A 251 21.35 -17.52 -6.47
N GLY A 252 21.60 -16.77 -7.56
CA GLY A 252 20.53 -16.27 -8.42
C GLY A 252 19.61 -17.38 -8.96
N GLY A 253 20.17 -18.54 -9.29
CA GLY A 253 19.39 -19.73 -9.67
C GLY A 253 18.51 -20.27 -8.54
N GLN A 254 19.04 -20.34 -7.31
CA GLN A 254 18.24 -20.75 -6.13
C GLN A 254 17.12 -19.74 -5.83
N GLN A 255 17.39 -18.44 -5.92
CA GLN A 255 16.37 -17.40 -5.75
C GLN A 255 15.25 -17.52 -6.80
N ARG A 256 15.62 -17.81 -8.06
CA ARG A 256 14.67 -18.07 -9.14
C ARG A 256 13.78 -19.28 -8.84
N ARG A 257 14.35 -20.38 -8.33
CA ARG A 257 13.58 -21.55 -7.89
C ARG A 257 12.66 -21.25 -6.70
N VAL A 258 13.09 -20.42 -5.75
CA VAL A 258 12.20 -19.96 -4.66
C VAL A 258 11.04 -19.11 -5.21
N SER A 259 11.31 -18.20 -6.16
CA SER A 259 10.28 -17.41 -6.84
C SER A 259 9.26 -18.31 -7.55
N PHE A 260 9.76 -19.37 -8.21
CA PHE A 260 8.89 -20.36 -8.85
C PHE A 260 8.03 -21.13 -7.84
N ALA A 261 8.62 -21.59 -6.73
CA ALA A 261 7.87 -22.24 -5.66
C ALA A 261 6.76 -21.34 -5.08
N VAL A 262 7.02 -20.04 -4.90
CA VAL A 262 6.00 -19.08 -4.47
C VAL A 262 4.83 -19.02 -5.44
N ALA A 263 5.08 -19.03 -6.76
CA ALA A 263 4.03 -19.00 -7.77
C ALA A 263 3.17 -20.28 -7.81
N LEU A 264 3.72 -21.43 -7.40
CA LEU A 264 3.05 -22.73 -7.34
C LEU A 264 2.31 -22.98 -6.01
N MET A 265 2.59 -22.19 -4.98
CA MET A 265 2.19 -22.49 -3.60
C MET A 265 0.69 -22.66 -3.40
N HIS A 266 -0.10 -21.72 -3.91
CA HIS A 266 -1.54 -21.61 -3.68
C HIS A 266 -2.38 -22.27 -4.76
N ASP A 267 -1.77 -23.11 -5.59
CA ASP A 267 -2.43 -23.92 -6.61
C ASP A 267 -3.35 -23.14 -7.59
N PRO A 268 -2.81 -22.17 -8.34
CA PRO A 268 -3.61 -21.29 -9.19
C PRO A 268 -4.24 -21.99 -10.40
N GLU A 269 -5.37 -21.44 -10.87
CA GLU A 269 -6.03 -21.85 -12.13
C GLU A 269 -5.21 -21.43 -13.36
N LEU A 270 -4.50 -20.29 -13.28
CA LEU A 270 -3.62 -19.79 -14.32
C LEU A 270 -2.23 -19.52 -13.74
N LEU A 271 -1.23 -20.23 -14.26
CA LEU A 271 0.17 -20.05 -13.90
C LEU A 271 0.90 -19.32 -15.04
N ILE A 272 1.59 -18.23 -14.71
CA ILE A 272 2.35 -17.42 -15.67
C ILE A 272 3.81 -17.39 -15.20
N LEU A 273 4.70 -17.96 -16.00
CA LEU A 273 6.11 -18.13 -15.68
C LEU A 273 6.97 -17.36 -16.68
N ASP A 274 7.68 -16.34 -16.22
CA ASP A 274 8.60 -15.57 -17.05
C ASP A 274 10.03 -16.16 -16.97
N GLU A 275 10.44 -16.90 -17.99
CA GLU A 275 11.78 -17.53 -18.08
C GLU A 275 12.19 -18.37 -16.85
N PRO A 276 11.39 -19.37 -16.43
CA PRO A 276 11.58 -20.07 -15.15
C PRO A 276 12.83 -20.97 -15.09
N THR A 277 13.30 -21.48 -16.23
CA THR A 277 14.32 -22.55 -16.35
C THR A 277 15.71 -22.06 -16.75
N VAL A 278 15.89 -20.74 -16.85
CA VAL A 278 17.19 -20.14 -17.19
C VAL A 278 18.18 -20.36 -16.05
N GLY A 279 19.35 -20.93 -16.38
CA GLY A 279 20.38 -21.26 -15.38
C GLY A 279 20.02 -22.45 -14.48
N VAL A 280 19.04 -23.27 -14.87
CA VAL A 280 18.68 -24.52 -14.19
C VAL A 280 19.35 -25.71 -14.88
N ASP A 281 19.74 -26.71 -14.09
CA ASP A 281 20.29 -27.98 -14.57
C ASP A 281 19.31 -28.72 -15.51
N PRO A 282 19.78 -29.41 -16.56
CA PRO A 282 18.92 -30.13 -17.50
C PRO A 282 17.98 -31.17 -16.87
N LEU A 283 18.41 -31.91 -15.84
CA LEU A 283 17.57 -32.92 -15.19
C LEU A 283 16.43 -32.24 -14.43
N LEU A 284 16.74 -31.18 -13.69
CA LEU A 284 15.74 -30.42 -12.96
C LEU A 284 14.78 -29.69 -13.91
N ARG A 285 15.27 -29.17 -15.05
CA ARG A 285 14.42 -28.62 -16.12
C ARG A 285 13.41 -29.66 -16.61
N GLN A 286 13.85 -30.90 -16.88
CA GLN A 286 12.94 -31.96 -17.32
C GLN A 286 11.91 -32.31 -16.23
N SER A 287 12.32 -32.40 -14.96
CA SER A 287 11.41 -32.62 -13.83
C SER A 287 10.34 -31.54 -13.73
N ILE A 288 10.74 -30.26 -13.88
CA ILE A 288 9.82 -29.12 -13.91
C ILE A 288 8.81 -29.26 -15.04
N TRP A 289 9.27 -29.55 -16.26
CA TRP A 289 8.39 -29.74 -17.41
C TRP A 289 7.40 -30.89 -17.22
N ASN A 290 7.86 -32.03 -16.74
CA ASN A 290 7.02 -33.18 -16.45
C ASN A 290 5.92 -32.82 -15.43
N HIS A 291 6.26 -32.04 -14.39
CA HIS A 291 5.28 -31.56 -13.42
C HIS A 291 4.27 -30.59 -14.03
N LEU A 292 4.70 -29.63 -14.86
CA LEU A 292 3.80 -28.70 -15.56
C LEU A 292 2.83 -29.45 -16.49
N VAL A 293 3.31 -30.47 -17.20
CA VAL A 293 2.47 -31.34 -18.02
C VAL A 293 1.49 -32.11 -17.13
N GLN A 294 1.94 -32.65 -15.99
CA GLN A 294 1.07 -33.40 -15.08
C GLN A 294 -0.06 -32.54 -14.51
N ILE A 295 0.21 -31.33 -14.05
CA ILE A 295 -0.82 -30.46 -13.45
C ILE A 295 -1.83 -29.93 -14.46
N THR A 296 -1.49 -29.92 -15.76
CA THR A 296 -2.38 -29.46 -16.84
C THR A 296 -3.27 -30.57 -17.41
N LYS A 297 -2.93 -31.86 -17.19
CA LYS A 297 -3.70 -33.02 -17.67
C LYS A 297 -5.18 -33.01 -17.25
N ASP A 298 -5.47 -32.54 -16.04
CA ASP A 298 -6.84 -32.52 -15.52
C ASP A 298 -7.70 -31.41 -16.16
N GLY A 299 -7.12 -30.56 -17.02
CA GLY A 299 -7.81 -29.46 -17.71
C GLY A 299 -8.14 -28.25 -16.84
N ASN A 300 -7.93 -28.35 -15.52
CA ASN A 300 -8.28 -27.30 -14.55
C ASN A 300 -7.25 -26.19 -14.44
N LYS A 301 -6.00 -26.44 -14.86
CA LYS A 301 -4.88 -25.50 -14.74
C LYS A 301 -4.35 -25.15 -16.12
N THR A 302 -4.05 -23.88 -16.31
CA THR A 302 -3.49 -23.36 -17.56
C THR A 302 -2.11 -22.77 -17.25
N VAL A 303 -1.13 -23.04 -18.10
CA VAL A 303 0.25 -22.55 -17.92
C VAL A 303 0.65 -21.71 -19.11
N ILE A 304 1.16 -20.50 -18.85
CA ILE A 304 1.83 -19.65 -19.84
C ILE A 304 3.29 -19.58 -19.43
N ILE A 305 4.19 -20.00 -20.31
CA ILE A 305 5.62 -19.97 -20.08
C ILE A 305 6.30 -19.15 -21.18
N THR A 306 7.13 -18.18 -20.79
CA THR A 306 8.07 -17.56 -21.75
C THR A 306 9.39 -18.29 -21.69
N THR A 307 9.99 -18.48 -22.86
CA THR A 307 11.33 -19.06 -22.97
C THR A 307 12.00 -18.52 -24.22
N HIS A 308 13.32 -18.47 -24.20
CA HIS A 308 14.15 -18.31 -25.39
C HIS A 308 14.71 -19.64 -25.88
N TYR A 309 14.49 -20.74 -25.15
CA TYR A 309 14.91 -22.07 -25.53
C TYR A 309 13.84 -22.74 -26.41
N ILE A 310 14.21 -23.07 -27.63
CA ILE A 310 13.27 -23.58 -28.63
C ILE A 310 12.81 -25.01 -28.29
N GLU A 311 13.72 -25.82 -27.73
CA GLU A 311 13.39 -27.16 -27.25
C GLU A 311 12.40 -27.19 -26.08
N GLU A 312 12.36 -26.14 -25.27
CA GLU A 312 11.35 -26.01 -24.21
C GLU A 312 9.97 -25.70 -24.81
N ALA A 313 9.92 -24.80 -25.80
CA ALA A 313 8.69 -24.47 -26.50
C ALA A 313 8.11 -25.68 -27.26
N ARG A 314 8.97 -26.59 -27.75
CA ARG A 314 8.53 -27.82 -28.45
C ARG A 314 7.63 -28.74 -27.61
N GLN A 315 7.75 -28.69 -26.28
CA GLN A 315 6.94 -29.49 -25.36
C GLN A 315 5.58 -28.84 -25.03
N ALA A 316 5.36 -27.59 -25.43
CA ALA A 316 4.11 -26.90 -25.21
C ALA A 316 3.00 -27.39 -26.16
N HIS A 317 1.74 -27.26 -25.73
CA HIS A 317 0.58 -27.62 -26.56
C HIS A 317 0.39 -26.63 -27.71
N THR A 318 0.63 -25.36 -27.43
CA THR A 318 0.53 -24.25 -28.40
C THR A 318 1.73 -23.34 -28.18
N ILE A 319 2.34 -22.87 -29.27
CA ILE A 319 3.43 -21.91 -29.22
C ILE A 319 3.06 -20.62 -29.93
N GLY A 320 3.42 -19.51 -29.31
CA GLY A 320 3.38 -18.19 -29.91
C GLY A 320 4.79 -17.73 -30.27
N LEU A 321 5.06 -17.50 -31.55
CA LEU A 321 6.34 -16.99 -32.03
C LEU A 321 6.29 -15.47 -32.11
N MET A 322 7.03 -14.76 -31.27
CA MET A 322 6.95 -13.30 -31.13
C MET A 322 8.23 -12.59 -31.57
N ARG A 323 8.09 -11.56 -32.40
CA ARG A 323 9.19 -10.70 -32.84
C ARG A 323 8.73 -9.25 -33.05
N SER A 324 9.53 -8.29 -32.58
CA SER A 324 9.29 -6.84 -32.73
C SER A 324 7.87 -6.42 -32.33
N GLY A 325 7.36 -6.93 -31.20
CA GLY A 325 6.04 -6.58 -30.70
C GLY A 325 4.85 -7.23 -31.41
N ARG A 326 5.08 -8.13 -32.38
CA ARG A 326 4.05 -8.83 -33.16
C ARG A 326 4.16 -10.34 -32.97
N LEU A 327 3.03 -11.03 -33.11
CA LEU A 327 2.97 -12.49 -33.15
C LEU A 327 3.09 -12.94 -34.61
N LEU A 328 4.11 -13.73 -34.93
CA LEU A 328 4.40 -14.25 -36.28
C LEU A 328 3.54 -15.46 -36.61
N ALA A 329 3.34 -16.34 -35.63
CA ALA A 329 2.52 -17.53 -35.73
C ALA A 329 2.06 -17.95 -34.33
N GLU A 330 0.90 -18.58 -34.26
CA GLU A 330 0.29 -19.10 -33.03
C GLU A 330 -0.36 -20.44 -33.35
N GLU A 331 0.34 -21.54 -33.11
CA GLU A 331 -0.17 -22.89 -33.42
C GLU A 331 0.56 -23.96 -32.61
N ALA A 332 0.09 -25.21 -32.69
CA ALA A 332 0.81 -26.35 -32.13
C ALA A 332 2.19 -26.55 -32.83
N PRO A 333 3.26 -26.92 -32.09
CA PRO A 333 4.60 -27.11 -32.66
C PRO A 333 4.64 -28.04 -33.88
N GLN A 334 3.94 -29.18 -33.81
CA GLN A 334 3.88 -30.16 -34.90
C GLN A 334 3.23 -29.58 -36.16
N VAL A 335 2.15 -28.81 -35.99
CA VAL A 335 1.43 -28.16 -37.11
C VAL A 335 2.33 -27.16 -37.82
N LEU A 336 3.11 -26.38 -37.06
CA LEU A 336 4.06 -25.42 -37.63
C LEU A 336 5.17 -26.10 -38.42
N LEU A 337 5.72 -27.22 -37.93
CA LEU A 337 6.73 -27.99 -38.66
C LEU A 337 6.19 -28.51 -40.00
N THR A 338 4.96 -29.05 -40.00
CA THR A 338 4.30 -29.53 -41.22
C THR A 338 3.95 -28.39 -42.18
N MET A 339 3.38 -27.29 -41.67
CA MET A 339 2.94 -26.14 -42.47
C MET A 339 4.09 -25.46 -43.22
N TYR A 340 5.27 -25.36 -42.59
CA TYR A 340 6.44 -24.73 -43.18
C TYR A 340 7.45 -25.71 -43.78
N ASN A 341 7.14 -27.01 -43.76
CA ASN A 341 7.98 -28.12 -44.22
C ASN A 341 9.43 -28.00 -43.69
N CYS A 342 9.56 -28.01 -42.36
CA CYS A 342 10.82 -27.84 -41.63
C CYS A 342 11.03 -28.99 -40.64
N GLN A 343 12.30 -29.27 -40.34
CA GLN A 343 12.65 -30.32 -39.37
C GLN A 343 12.79 -29.77 -37.94
N SER A 344 13.05 -28.47 -37.79
CA SER A 344 13.19 -27.81 -36.50
C SER A 344 12.35 -26.53 -36.41
N LEU A 345 11.94 -26.18 -35.18
CA LEU A 345 11.21 -24.94 -34.92
C LEU A 345 12.09 -23.69 -35.13
N GLU A 346 13.41 -23.85 -35.04
CA GLU A 346 14.41 -22.82 -35.36
C GLU A 346 14.29 -22.36 -36.81
N GLU A 347 14.20 -23.31 -37.75
CA GLU A 347 14.02 -23.02 -39.17
C GLU A 347 12.70 -22.33 -39.46
N VAL A 348 11.61 -22.76 -38.80
CA VAL A 348 10.30 -22.12 -38.91
C VAL A 348 10.38 -20.67 -38.45
N PHE A 349 10.99 -20.43 -37.28
CA PHE A 349 11.19 -19.09 -36.75
C PHE A 349 12.04 -18.22 -37.67
N LEU A 350 13.09 -18.79 -38.27
CA LEU A 350 13.95 -18.08 -39.24
C LEU A 350 13.21 -17.73 -40.54
N LYS A 351 12.43 -18.66 -41.10
CA LYS A 351 11.60 -18.43 -42.31
C LYS A 351 10.59 -17.31 -42.06
N LEU A 352 9.84 -17.38 -40.96
CA LEU A 352 8.89 -16.35 -40.56
C LEU A 352 9.56 -15.00 -40.33
N SER A 353 10.73 -15.01 -39.70
CA SER A 353 11.53 -13.82 -39.45
C SER A 353 11.99 -13.14 -40.74
N ARG A 354 12.42 -13.91 -41.75
CA ARG A 354 12.81 -13.37 -43.06
C ARG A 354 11.61 -12.78 -43.80
N LYS A 355 10.47 -13.47 -43.77
CA LYS A 355 9.22 -12.97 -44.39
C LYS A 355 8.79 -11.62 -43.81
N GLN A 356 8.80 -11.49 -42.48
CA GLN A 356 8.50 -10.22 -41.82
C GLN A 356 9.50 -9.11 -42.19
N GLY A 357 10.79 -9.43 -42.29
CA GLY A 357 11.82 -8.48 -42.70
C GLY A 357 11.56 -7.93 -44.11
N GLN A 358 11.20 -8.81 -45.05
CA GLN A 358 10.87 -8.42 -46.42
C GLN A 358 9.58 -7.59 -46.51
N GLU A 359 8.55 -7.94 -45.74
CA GLU A 359 7.30 -7.15 -45.67
C GLU A 359 7.55 -5.73 -45.14
N ASN A 360 8.37 -5.58 -44.09
CA ASN A 360 8.73 -4.26 -43.57
C ASN A 360 9.58 -3.48 -44.59
N SER A 361 10.58 -4.10 -45.24
CA SER A 361 11.37 -3.43 -46.28
C SER A 361 10.54 -3.01 -47.50
N ALA A 362 9.51 -3.78 -47.87
CA ALA A 362 8.58 -3.40 -48.93
C ALA A 362 7.64 -2.25 -48.52
N GLN A 363 7.22 -2.19 -47.24
CA GLN A 363 6.47 -1.06 -46.71
C GLN A 363 7.32 0.21 -46.61
N ASP A 364 8.58 0.09 -46.18
CA ASP A 364 9.52 1.22 -46.11
C ASP A 364 9.92 1.72 -47.50
N ALA A 365 10.09 0.81 -48.48
CA ALA A 365 10.35 1.16 -49.88
C ALA A 365 9.13 1.81 -50.55
N ASN A 366 7.92 1.38 -50.23
CA ASN A 366 6.71 2.05 -50.68
C ASN A 366 6.58 3.42 -50.01
N LEU A 367 6.84 3.54 -48.70
CA LEU A 367 6.81 4.84 -48.02
C LEU A 367 7.85 5.82 -48.59
N SER A 368 9.05 5.37 -48.93
CA SER A 368 10.07 6.21 -49.59
C SER A 368 9.71 6.56 -51.03
N ASN A 369 9.11 5.64 -51.79
CA ASN A 369 8.59 5.95 -53.14
C ASN A 369 7.44 6.97 -53.09
N ASN A 370 6.63 6.96 -52.04
CA ASN A 370 5.54 7.92 -51.83
C ASN A 370 6.06 9.30 -51.38
N ILE A 371 7.12 9.32 -50.56
CA ILE A 371 7.82 10.55 -50.14
C ILE A 371 8.62 11.15 -51.32
N SER A 372 9.09 10.33 -52.25
CA SER A 372 9.81 10.77 -53.45
C SER A 372 8.93 11.59 -54.41
N LEU A 373 7.60 11.42 -54.36
CA LEU A 373 6.66 12.26 -55.12
C LEU A 373 6.24 13.54 -54.39
N ALA A 374 6.39 13.59 -53.06
CA ALA A 374 6.01 14.73 -52.22
C ALA A 374 7.16 15.70 -51.89
N THR A 375 8.41 15.39 -52.28
CA THR A 375 9.62 16.18 -51.91
C THR A 375 10.22 16.96 -53.09
N LEU A 376 9.46 17.19 -54.16
CA LEU A 376 9.81 18.20 -55.17
C LEU A 376 9.45 19.62 -54.69
N GLN A 377 10.03 20.06 -53.57
CA GLN A 377 10.18 21.48 -53.23
C GLN A 377 11.13 21.64 -52.03
N TRP A 378 12.12 22.53 -52.21
CA TRP A 378 13.15 23.03 -51.29
C TRP A 378 14.50 22.28 -51.16
N GLY A 379 15.45 22.64 -52.04
CA GLY A 379 16.50 23.62 -51.69
C GLY A 379 17.69 23.20 -50.81
N LYS A 380 18.76 22.73 -51.45
CA LYS A 380 20.22 22.92 -51.19
C LYS A 380 20.75 22.98 -49.74
N LYS A 381 21.69 22.08 -49.41
CA LYS A 381 23.15 22.36 -49.38
C LYS A 381 23.97 21.07 -49.20
N ASP A 382 24.92 20.87 -50.11
CA ASP A 382 25.92 19.81 -50.11
C ASP A 382 27.09 20.12 -49.17
N GLU A 383 27.64 19.11 -48.46
CA GLU A 383 29.08 18.88 -48.26
C GLU A 383 29.37 17.39 -47.94
N PRO A 384 30.54 16.84 -48.33
CA PRO A 384 30.70 15.41 -48.59
C PRO A 384 31.20 14.57 -47.39
N VAL A 385 30.78 13.31 -47.35
CA VAL A 385 31.24 12.26 -46.42
C VAL A 385 32.34 11.43 -47.11
N TYR A 386 33.49 11.27 -46.47
CA TYR A 386 34.57 10.39 -46.94
C TYR A 386 34.26 8.92 -46.66
N VAL A 387 34.55 8.05 -47.63
CA VAL A 387 34.49 6.58 -47.51
C VAL A 387 35.91 6.05 -47.34
N THR A 388 36.11 5.18 -46.35
CA THR A 388 37.23 4.22 -46.33
C THR A 388 36.64 2.81 -46.31
N GLU A 389 37.03 2.01 -47.29
CA GLU A 389 36.71 0.59 -47.40
C GLU A 389 37.55 -0.21 -46.41
N GLU A 390 36.91 -1.02 -45.57
CA GLU A 390 37.31 -2.41 -45.28
C GLU A 390 36.26 -3.10 -44.39
N SER A 391 35.47 -3.97 -45.02
CA SER A 391 34.95 -5.26 -44.54
C SER A 391 34.84 -5.56 -43.03
N GLY A 392 33.60 -5.84 -42.57
CA GLY A 392 33.35 -6.84 -41.52
C GLY A 392 32.30 -6.48 -40.47
N VAL A 393 31.10 -7.06 -40.62
CA VAL A 393 30.07 -7.28 -39.58
C VAL A 393 29.50 -6.02 -38.89
N VAL A 394 28.32 -5.58 -39.34
CA VAL A 394 27.53 -4.53 -38.67
C VAL A 394 26.96 -5.06 -37.35
N GLY A 395 27.64 -4.71 -36.27
CA GLY A 395 27.12 -4.75 -34.91
C GLY A 395 26.04 -3.69 -34.70
N LEU A 396 24.97 -4.07 -34.01
CA LEU A 396 23.98 -3.14 -33.48
C LEU A 396 24.62 -2.36 -32.31
N ASN A 397 24.95 -1.09 -32.54
CA ASN A 397 25.36 -0.17 -31.48
C ASN A 397 24.19 0.06 -30.53
N PHE A 398 24.20 -0.67 -29.42
CA PHE A 398 23.32 -0.48 -28.27
C PHE A 398 23.88 0.68 -27.44
N HIS A 399 23.17 1.81 -27.41
CA HIS A 399 23.49 2.89 -26.48
C HIS A 399 23.17 2.40 -25.06
N GLN A 400 24.22 1.99 -24.33
CA GLN A 400 24.13 1.59 -22.93
C GLN A 400 23.99 2.86 -22.07
N SER A 401 22.75 3.34 -21.91
CA SER A 401 22.45 4.39 -20.93
C SER A 401 22.33 3.75 -19.54
N LYS A 402 23.44 3.90 -18.80
CA LYS A 402 23.60 4.22 -17.38
C LYS A 402 22.39 4.04 -16.44
N GLU A 403 22.66 3.36 -15.34
CA GLU A 403 21.84 3.15 -14.15
C GLU A 403 20.86 4.29 -13.82
N ILE A 404 19.57 3.93 -13.69
CA ILE A 404 18.60 4.72 -12.96
C ILE A 404 18.32 3.96 -11.67
N LEU A 405 18.90 4.48 -10.59
CA LEU A 405 18.58 4.12 -9.22
C LEU A 405 17.07 4.29 -9.00
N ILE A 406 16.36 3.20 -8.78
CA ILE A 406 14.97 3.23 -8.32
C ILE A 406 15.02 3.58 -6.83
N GLN A 407 14.81 4.86 -6.50
CA GLN A 407 14.38 5.26 -5.17
C GLN A 407 12.88 4.97 -5.03
N ASP A 408 12.53 4.21 -4.00
CA ASP A 408 11.17 4.00 -3.52
C ASP A 408 10.50 5.35 -3.25
N SER A 409 9.53 5.73 -4.08
CA SER A 409 8.56 6.78 -3.76
C SER A 409 7.19 6.15 -3.60
N SER A 410 6.95 5.72 -2.37
CA SER A 410 5.60 5.58 -1.84
C SER A 410 5.04 6.98 -1.62
N ASN A 411 4.21 7.46 -2.55
CA ASN A 411 3.18 8.45 -2.28
C ASN A 411 2.19 8.47 -3.44
N GLY A 412 0.93 8.22 -3.13
CA GLY A 412 -0.17 8.36 -4.07
C GLY A 412 -0.32 9.83 -4.47
N HIS A 413 -0.30 10.07 -5.78
CA HIS A 413 -0.77 11.31 -6.35
C HIS A 413 -1.85 10.99 -7.38
N TYR A 414 -3.08 11.40 -7.06
CA TYR A 414 -4.19 11.46 -8.00
C TYR A 414 -3.95 12.69 -8.87
N ASP A 415 -3.48 12.50 -10.10
CA ASP A 415 -3.45 13.57 -11.09
C ASP A 415 -4.87 13.85 -11.59
N LYS A 416 -5.48 14.88 -11.00
CA LYS A 416 -6.59 15.64 -11.59
C LYS A 416 -6.01 16.45 -12.75
N MET A 417 -6.36 16.08 -13.98
CA MET A 417 -6.16 16.94 -15.13
C MET A 417 -7.50 17.51 -15.57
N ASN A 418 -7.67 18.82 -15.31
CA ASN A 418 -8.73 19.65 -15.85
C ASN A 418 -8.57 19.76 -17.37
N GLY A 419 -9.64 19.46 -18.10
CA GLY A 419 -9.82 19.80 -19.50
C GLY A 419 -11.30 20.08 -19.74
N MET A 420 -11.65 21.37 -19.78
CA MET A 420 -12.96 21.83 -20.26
C MET A 420 -13.08 21.48 -21.75
N ALA A 421 -14.09 20.68 -22.09
CA ALA A 421 -14.62 20.61 -23.44
C ALA A 421 -16.14 20.38 -23.34
N HIS A 422 -16.89 21.39 -23.76
CA HIS A 422 -18.34 21.33 -23.93
C HIS A 422 -18.69 20.31 -25.03
N GLY A 423 -19.65 19.43 -24.74
CA GLY A 423 -20.21 18.49 -25.70
C GLY A 423 -21.31 17.65 -25.05
N SER A 424 -22.54 18.15 -25.12
CA SER A 424 -23.77 17.54 -24.62
C SER A 424 -24.00 16.10 -25.11
N LYS A 425 -24.29 15.16 -24.19
CA LYS A 425 -25.35 14.13 -24.34
C LYS A 425 -25.51 13.24 -23.10
N GLU A 426 -26.74 13.25 -22.58
CA GLU A 426 -27.49 12.18 -21.90
C GLU A 426 -26.88 11.48 -20.68
N THR A 427 -27.33 11.91 -19.50
CA THR A 427 -27.35 11.17 -18.23
C THR A 427 -28.32 9.99 -18.32
N THR A 428 -27.79 8.77 -18.48
CA THR A 428 -28.43 7.56 -17.95
C THR A 428 -27.82 7.24 -16.60
N GLU A 429 -28.58 7.49 -15.55
CA GLU A 429 -28.34 7.00 -14.18
C GLU A 429 -28.31 5.47 -14.21
N THR A 430 -27.14 4.88 -13.98
CA THR A 430 -27.05 3.50 -13.51
C THR A 430 -26.93 3.53 -11.98
N ASN A 431 -28.07 3.26 -11.34
CA ASN A 431 -28.16 3.02 -9.90
C ASN A 431 -27.18 1.92 -9.49
N CYS A 432 -26.22 2.28 -8.65
CA CYS A 432 -25.33 1.34 -7.97
C CYS A 432 -26.06 0.75 -6.76
N ASP A 433 -27.04 -0.11 -7.00
CA ASP A 433 -27.61 -0.99 -5.97
C ASP A 433 -26.65 -2.15 -5.72
N ASP A 434 -25.52 -1.91 -5.04
CA ASP A 434 -24.73 -2.94 -4.36
C ASP A 434 -23.58 -2.35 -3.50
N CYS A 435 -23.92 -1.38 -2.65
CA CYS A 435 -22.99 -0.80 -1.68
C CYS A 435 -22.85 -1.60 -0.37
N ASN A 436 -23.26 -2.87 -0.31
CA ASN A 436 -23.12 -3.71 0.89
C ASN A 436 -21.94 -4.68 0.88
N SER A 437 -21.16 -4.78 -0.21
CA SER A 437 -20.01 -5.71 -0.30
C SER A 437 -18.63 -5.03 -0.32
N CYS A 438 -18.55 -3.71 -0.20
CA CYS A 438 -17.26 -3.00 -0.22
C CYS A 438 -16.51 -2.99 1.13
N CYS A 439 -17.12 -3.52 2.20
CA CYS A 439 -16.58 -3.47 3.57
C CYS A 439 -16.14 -4.82 4.15
N ASN A 440 -15.82 -5.82 3.31
CA ASN A 440 -15.02 -6.95 3.81
C ASN A 440 -13.57 -6.47 3.98
N LEU A 441 -13.30 -5.89 5.16
CA LEU A 441 -11.97 -5.62 5.69
C LEU A 441 -11.02 -6.75 5.25
N THR A 442 -9.89 -6.35 4.68
CA THR A 442 -8.72 -7.18 4.37
C THR A 442 -8.70 -8.52 5.10
N THR A 443 -8.69 -9.63 4.34
CA THR A 443 -8.63 -10.99 4.87
C THR A 443 -7.61 -11.07 6.01
N LYS A 444 -7.97 -11.63 7.18
CA LYS A 444 -7.11 -11.72 8.37
C LYS A 444 -5.69 -12.24 8.07
N GLY A 445 -5.55 -13.10 7.05
CA GLY A 445 -4.24 -13.56 6.56
C GLY A 445 -3.35 -12.45 6.01
N LYS A 446 -3.89 -11.49 5.25
CA LYS A 446 -3.14 -10.38 4.66
C LYS A 446 -2.61 -9.41 5.72
N THR A 447 -3.44 -9.06 6.69
CA THR A 447 -3.02 -8.18 7.80
C THR A 447 -1.97 -8.86 8.65
N ARG A 448 -2.15 -10.15 8.98
CA ARG A 448 -1.14 -10.97 9.66
C ARG A 448 0.17 -11.03 8.89
N ALA A 449 0.13 -11.26 7.58
CA ALA A 449 1.32 -11.32 6.73
C ALA A 449 2.10 -10.00 6.74
N LEU A 450 1.40 -8.85 6.61
CA LEU A 450 2.02 -7.53 6.63
C LEU A 450 2.60 -7.17 8.00
N LEU A 451 1.90 -7.50 9.08
CA LEU A 451 2.39 -7.30 10.44
C LEU A 451 3.63 -8.14 10.71
N GLN A 452 3.59 -9.44 10.37
CA GLN A 452 4.75 -10.31 10.51
C GLN A 452 5.93 -9.79 9.68
N LYS A 453 5.67 -9.32 8.46
CA LYS A 453 6.71 -8.77 7.58
C LYS A 453 7.42 -7.58 8.24
N ASN A 454 6.64 -6.60 8.69
CA ASN A 454 7.18 -5.41 9.33
C ASN A 454 7.88 -5.74 10.66
N PHE A 455 7.32 -6.67 11.44
CA PHE A 455 7.91 -7.13 12.69
C PHE A 455 9.28 -7.80 12.47
N LEU A 456 9.39 -8.73 11.51
CA LEU A 456 10.66 -9.38 11.18
C LEU A 456 11.71 -8.38 10.68
N LYS A 457 11.30 -7.43 9.85
CA LYS A 457 12.19 -6.36 9.35
C LYS A 457 12.69 -5.48 10.49
N MET A 458 11.80 -5.12 11.41
CA MET A 458 12.13 -4.32 12.59
C MET A 458 13.08 -5.07 13.53
N TRP A 459 12.79 -6.35 13.81
CA TRP A 459 13.61 -7.18 14.70
C TRP A 459 14.99 -7.49 14.15
N ARG A 460 15.15 -7.60 12.82
CA ARG A 460 16.47 -7.81 12.20
C ARG A 460 17.29 -6.52 12.06
N ASN A 461 16.64 -5.35 12.14
CA ASN A 461 17.26 -4.03 12.06
C ASN A 461 17.19 -3.29 13.42
N VAL A 462 17.53 -3.99 14.52
CA VAL A 462 17.47 -3.44 15.89
C VAL A 462 18.27 -2.14 16.04
N GLY A 463 19.43 -2.03 15.38
CA GLY A 463 20.27 -0.82 15.48
C GLY A 463 19.57 0.44 14.99
N VAL A 464 18.90 0.37 13.83
CA VAL A 464 18.15 1.50 13.26
C VAL A 464 16.94 1.82 14.14
N MET A 465 16.26 0.79 14.65
CA MET A 465 15.14 0.96 15.56
C MET A 465 15.55 1.64 16.86
N LEU A 466 16.63 1.16 17.50
CA LEU A 466 17.19 1.74 18.71
C LEU A 466 17.55 3.20 18.48
N PHE A 467 18.18 3.54 17.36
CA PHE A 467 18.49 4.93 17.01
C PHE A 467 17.24 5.80 16.90
N ILE A 468 16.21 5.34 16.18
CA ILE A 468 14.94 6.08 16.00
C ILE A 468 14.25 6.35 17.34
N PHE A 469 14.28 5.40 18.29
CA PHE A 469 13.64 5.58 19.60
C PHE A 469 14.54 6.29 20.62
N ALA A 470 15.85 6.07 20.59
CA ALA A 470 16.79 6.65 21.54
C ALA A 470 17.03 8.14 21.28
N LEU A 471 17.03 8.56 20.01
CA LEU A 471 17.33 9.95 19.66
C LEU A 471 16.29 10.94 20.22
N PRO A 472 14.97 10.75 20.08
CA PRO A 472 13.97 11.62 20.71
C PRO A 472 14.07 11.61 22.24
N VAL A 473 14.31 10.45 22.85
CA VAL A 473 14.46 10.35 24.31
C VAL A 473 15.68 11.13 24.79
N MET A 474 16.82 10.98 24.12
CA MET A 474 18.02 11.76 24.39
C MET A 474 17.78 13.26 24.20
N GLN A 475 17.08 13.67 23.14
CA GLN A 475 16.73 15.08 22.92
C GLN A 475 15.86 15.64 24.04
N VAL A 476 14.85 14.91 24.49
CA VAL A 476 13.98 15.34 25.60
C VAL A 476 14.77 15.44 26.91
N ILE A 477 15.64 14.48 27.19
CA ILE A 477 16.51 14.51 28.38
C ILE A 477 17.43 15.72 28.33
N LEU A 478 18.10 15.96 27.21
CA LEU A 478 18.99 17.12 27.04
C LEU A 478 18.23 18.44 27.18
N PHE A 479 17.03 18.54 26.62
CA PHE A 479 16.17 19.72 26.77
C PHE A 479 15.79 19.97 28.23
N CYS A 480 15.40 18.92 28.97
CA CYS A 480 15.04 19.03 30.39
C CYS A 480 16.26 19.38 31.27
N LEU A 481 17.46 18.94 30.90
CA LEU A 481 18.69 19.32 31.60
C LEU A 481 19.11 20.77 31.29
N ALA A 482 18.87 21.24 30.06
CA ALA A 482 19.28 22.57 29.61
C ALA A 482 18.42 23.72 30.16
N ILE A 483 17.11 23.50 30.38
CA ILE A 483 16.20 24.55 30.88
C ILE A 483 16.39 24.89 32.36
N GLY A 484 17.14 24.07 33.11
CA GLY A 484 17.46 24.33 34.50
C GLY A 484 16.30 23.99 35.46
N ARG A 485 16.64 23.79 36.74
CA ARG A 485 15.67 23.62 37.82
C ARG A 485 15.27 24.99 38.37
N ASP A 486 14.16 25.06 39.11
CA ASP A 486 13.75 26.27 39.81
C ASP A 486 14.90 26.82 40.67
N PRO A 487 15.18 28.15 40.65
CA PRO A 487 16.24 28.74 41.44
C PRO A 487 15.92 28.65 42.94
N THR A 488 16.85 28.11 43.73
CA THR A 488 16.75 27.98 45.18
C THR A 488 17.78 28.87 45.86
N GLY A 489 17.42 29.51 46.98
CA GLY A 489 18.36 30.32 47.78
C GLY A 489 18.47 31.78 47.32
N LEU A 490 17.36 32.37 46.86
CA LEU A 490 17.33 33.78 46.49
C LEU A 490 17.29 34.65 47.76
N HIS A 491 18.38 35.37 48.04
CA HIS A 491 18.46 36.31 49.16
C HIS A 491 17.60 37.55 48.88
N LEU A 492 16.70 37.88 49.80
CA LEU A 492 15.79 39.01 49.71
C LEU A 492 15.93 39.89 50.94
N ALA A 493 16.37 41.13 50.74
CA ALA A 493 16.47 42.14 51.78
C ALA A 493 15.07 42.69 52.10
N ILE A 494 14.73 42.78 53.37
CA ILE A 494 13.41 43.20 53.85
C ILE A 494 13.58 44.28 54.90
N VAL A 495 12.94 45.41 54.67
CA VAL A 495 12.86 46.52 55.62
C VAL A 495 11.38 46.67 55.98
N ASN A 496 11.05 46.41 57.24
CA ASN A 496 9.68 46.52 57.71
C ASN A 496 9.63 47.28 59.03
N HIS A 497 9.19 48.54 58.97
CA HIS A 497 9.10 49.38 60.16
C HIS A 497 7.90 49.07 61.07
N GLU A 498 6.96 48.22 60.64
CA GLU A 498 5.88 47.70 61.49
C GLU A 498 6.29 46.46 62.31
N MET A 499 7.51 45.96 62.12
CA MET A 499 8.02 44.79 62.84
C MET A 499 8.65 45.20 64.17
N ASN A 500 8.60 44.30 65.16
CA ASN A 500 9.40 44.47 66.37
C ASN A 500 10.87 44.13 66.10
N TRP A 501 11.72 45.15 66.00
CA TRP A 501 13.15 45.02 65.75
C TRP A 501 13.92 44.26 66.84
N THR A 502 13.42 44.25 68.08
CA THR A 502 14.09 43.56 69.20
C THR A 502 14.06 42.04 69.09
N THR A 503 12.99 41.48 68.50
CA THR A 503 12.84 40.04 68.30
C THR A 503 13.07 39.62 66.85
N LYS A 504 13.21 40.58 65.90
CA LYS A 504 13.25 40.35 64.44
C LYS A 504 12.13 39.41 63.97
N GLU A 505 11.01 39.46 64.67
CA GLU A 505 9.86 38.60 64.44
C GLU A 505 8.62 39.46 64.23
N CYS A 506 7.86 39.07 63.23
CA CYS A 506 6.57 39.62 62.93
C CYS A 506 5.51 38.97 63.85
N PRO A 507 4.74 39.73 64.65
CA PRO A 507 3.66 39.17 65.45
C PRO A 507 2.51 38.72 64.54
N ILE A 508 2.43 37.42 64.29
CA ILE A 508 1.40 36.81 63.44
C ILE A 508 0.12 36.60 64.25
N VAL A 509 -0.97 37.26 63.83
CA VAL A 509 -2.32 36.93 64.29
C VAL A 509 -2.89 35.87 63.34
N TYR A 510 -3.06 34.63 63.82
CA TYR A 510 -3.57 33.50 63.03
C TYR A 510 -5.07 33.59 62.66
N ASN A 511 -5.69 34.75 62.84
CA ASN A 511 -7.09 34.98 62.50
C ASN A 511 -7.19 35.58 61.08
N LYS A 512 -7.72 34.81 60.12
CA LYS A 512 -7.65 35.12 58.68
C LYS A 512 -8.39 36.39 58.24
N CYS A 513 -9.23 36.95 59.11
CA CYS A 513 -10.12 38.08 58.83
C CYS A 513 -9.76 39.37 59.59
N ASP A 514 -8.65 39.43 60.32
CA ASP A 514 -8.19 40.67 60.96
C ASP A 514 -7.23 41.43 60.02
N PHE A 515 -7.36 42.76 59.99
CA PHE A 515 -6.56 43.65 59.12
C PHE A 515 -5.33 44.22 59.83
N LYS A 516 -4.84 43.53 60.86
CA LYS A 516 -3.64 43.94 61.62
C LYS A 516 -2.37 43.31 61.04
N ASN A 517 -1.27 44.05 61.07
CA ASN A 517 0.07 43.64 60.63
C ASN A 517 0.08 43.05 59.20
N LEU A 518 -0.46 43.79 58.23
CA LEU A 518 -0.58 43.35 56.84
C LEU A 518 0.79 43.15 56.17
N SER A 519 1.79 43.98 56.50
CA SER A 519 3.18 43.82 56.06
C SER A 519 3.75 42.45 56.45
N CYS A 520 3.59 42.07 57.71
CA CYS A 520 4.03 40.80 58.26
C CYS A 520 3.31 39.59 57.62
N ARG A 521 2.02 39.72 57.33
CA ARG A 521 1.25 38.70 56.63
C ARG A 521 1.76 38.51 55.19
N TYR A 522 2.12 39.60 54.52
CA TYR A 522 2.72 39.55 53.19
C TYR A 522 4.09 38.86 53.22
N ILE A 523 4.97 39.24 54.15
CA ILE A 523 6.30 38.61 54.30
C ILE A 523 6.17 37.11 54.61
N ASN A 524 5.20 36.70 55.43
CA ASN A 524 4.97 35.28 55.73
C ASN A 524 4.40 34.49 54.52
N SER A 525 3.71 35.16 53.60
CA SER A 525 3.22 34.53 52.36
C SER A 525 4.34 34.21 51.36
N LEU A 526 5.51 34.84 51.51
CA LEU A 526 6.69 34.52 50.72
C LEU A 526 7.25 33.16 51.12
N ARG A 527 7.45 32.31 50.12
CA ARG A 527 7.93 30.94 50.21
C ARG A 527 9.36 30.86 50.79
N ASN A 528 9.51 30.23 51.95
CA ASN A 528 10.81 30.04 52.63
C ASN A 528 11.71 28.99 51.94
N ASP A 529 11.17 28.17 51.04
CA ASP A 529 11.91 27.15 50.27
C ASP A 529 12.70 27.73 49.11
N THR A 530 12.24 28.85 48.55
CA THR A 530 12.89 29.53 47.41
C THR A 530 13.63 30.80 47.83
N ILE A 531 13.12 31.52 48.85
CA ILE A 531 13.58 32.85 49.24
C ILE A 531 14.15 32.84 50.66
N VAL A 532 15.38 33.31 50.81
CA VAL A 532 16.06 33.56 52.09
C VAL A 532 15.79 35.01 52.49
N LYS A 533 15.15 35.23 53.64
CA LYS A 533 14.70 36.55 54.10
C LYS A 533 15.75 37.16 55.03
N GLU A 534 16.27 38.33 54.68
CA GLU A 534 17.25 39.07 55.48
C GLU A 534 16.67 40.42 55.87
N TYR A 535 16.71 40.77 57.16
CA TYR A 535 16.07 41.98 57.67
C TYR A 535 17.09 43.09 57.93
N TYR A 536 16.79 44.29 57.45
CA TYR A 536 17.64 45.49 57.54
C TYR A 536 16.88 46.64 58.18
N GLU A 537 17.50 47.38 59.10
CA GLU A 537 16.85 48.48 59.85
C GLU A 537 16.57 49.70 58.96
N ASN A 538 17.53 50.05 58.10
CA ASN A 538 17.42 51.19 57.19
C ASN A 538 17.14 50.75 55.75
N PRO A 539 16.34 51.54 55.00
CA PRO A 539 16.13 51.31 53.57
C PRO A 539 17.43 51.44 52.75
N GLU A 540 18.36 52.32 53.17
CA GLU A 540 19.62 52.54 52.45
C GLU A 540 20.52 51.29 52.50
N ASP A 541 20.65 50.66 53.68
CA ASP A 541 21.45 49.44 53.86
C ASP A 541 20.90 48.28 53.02
N ALA A 542 19.56 48.14 52.95
CA ALA A 542 18.92 47.11 52.13
C ALA A 542 19.12 47.33 50.62
N ILE A 543 19.10 48.58 50.17
CA ILE A 543 19.36 48.94 48.77
C ILE A 543 20.84 48.70 48.44
N ASP A 544 21.75 49.01 49.36
CA ASP A 544 23.18 48.80 49.16
C ASP A 544 23.52 47.30 49.14
N ALA A 545 22.85 46.46 49.94
CA ALA A 545 22.96 45.00 49.85
C ALA A 545 22.57 44.46 48.45
N VAL A 546 21.57 45.06 47.81
CA VAL A 546 21.19 44.72 46.42
C VAL A 546 22.24 45.20 45.42
N ARG A 547 22.79 46.41 45.61
CA ARG A 547 23.83 46.96 44.72
C ARG A 547 25.15 46.19 44.77
N ILE A 548 25.51 45.66 45.94
CA ILE A 548 26.74 44.89 46.15
C ILE A 548 26.56 43.42 45.72
N GLY A 549 25.32 43.00 45.44
CA GLY A 549 24.98 41.63 45.00
C GLY A 549 24.84 40.63 46.15
N GLU A 550 24.69 41.09 47.39
CA GLU A 550 24.39 40.25 48.56
C GLU A 550 22.91 39.81 48.56
N ALA A 551 22.00 40.63 48.03
CA ALA A 551 20.60 40.30 47.85
C ALA A 551 20.13 40.48 46.39
N TRP A 552 19.23 39.60 45.93
CA TRP A 552 18.60 39.67 44.60
C TRP A 552 17.54 40.77 44.48
N GLY A 553 17.07 41.27 45.62
CA GLY A 553 16.14 42.39 45.68
C GLY A 553 15.89 42.84 47.12
N ALA A 554 15.33 44.04 47.26
CA ALA A 554 14.95 44.66 48.51
C ALA A 554 13.46 45.00 48.49
N ILE A 555 12.77 44.76 49.60
CA ILE A 555 11.37 45.15 49.83
C ILE A 555 11.33 46.09 51.03
N TYR A 556 10.65 47.23 50.87
CA TYR A 556 10.46 48.23 51.93
C TYR A 556 8.97 48.44 52.22
N PHE A 557 8.62 48.34 53.51
CA PHE A 557 7.33 48.71 54.08
C PHE A 557 7.49 49.97 54.94
N ASN A 558 6.60 50.93 54.74
CA ASN A 558 6.58 52.19 55.49
C ASN A 558 6.03 51.99 56.93
N GLU A 559 6.29 52.94 57.83
CA GLU A 559 5.96 52.86 59.27
C GLU A 559 4.45 52.69 59.56
N ASN A 560 3.59 53.27 58.71
CA ASN A 560 2.13 53.19 58.83
C ASN A 560 1.48 52.39 57.68
N PHE A 561 2.18 51.38 57.15
CA PHE A 561 1.73 50.66 55.96
C PHE A 561 0.37 49.97 56.14
N THR A 562 0.13 49.28 57.26
CA THR A 562 -1.11 48.56 57.52
C THR A 562 -2.30 49.52 57.61
N ASP A 563 -2.17 50.58 58.41
CA ASP A 563 -3.25 51.54 58.62
C ASP A 563 -3.55 52.35 57.35
N ALA A 564 -2.51 52.79 56.64
CA ALA A 564 -2.66 53.48 55.37
C ALA A 564 -3.28 52.58 54.29
N LEU A 565 -2.93 51.29 54.25
CA LEU A 565 -3.50 50.35 53.29
C LEU A 565 -4.98 50.07 53.59
N VAL A 566 -5.36 49.96 54.86
CA VAL A 566 -6.78 49.82 55.26
C VAL A 566 -7.57 51.09 54.94
N ALA A 567 -7.01 52.28 55.23
CA ALA A 567 -7.63 53.55 54.88
C ALA A 567 -7.82 53.69 53.36
N ARG A 568 -6.81 53.32 52.57
CA ARG A 568 -6.88 53.27 51.10
C ARG A 568 -7.94 52.31 50.59
N MET A 569 -8.09 51.14 51.21
CA MET A 569 -9.16 50.18 50.85
C MET A 569 -10.56 50.74 51.14
N ALA A 570 -10.72 51.52 52.21
CA ALA A 570 -12.00 52.11 52.61
C ALA A 570 -12.39 53.34 51.78
N LEU A 571 -11.44 54.24 51.51
CA LEU A 571 -11.66 55.51 50.79
C LEU A 571 -11.56 55.37 49.26
N GLY A 572 -10.88 54.33 48.77
CA GLY A 572 -10.76 54.05 47.35
C GLY A 572 -10.16 55.23 46.56
N ARG A 573 -10.95 55.83 45.67
CA ARG A 573 -10.51 56.95 44.81
C ARG A 573 -10.40 58.29 45.54
N ASP A 574 -10.98 58.40 46.73
CA ASP A 574 -10.99 59.64 47.53
C ASP A 574 -9.85 59.66 48.56
N SER A 575 -8.87 58.76 48.44
CA SER A 575 -7.69 58.69 49.31
C SER A 575 -6.75 59.88 49.05
N ASP A 576 -6.26 60.50 50.11
CA ASP A 576 -5.25 61.55 50.06
C ASP A 576 -3.87 61.02 49.64
N GLN A 577 -3.00 61.90 49.15
CA GLN A 577 -1.68 61.52 48.62
C GLN A 577 -0.77 60.90 49.70
N GLU A 578 -0.89 61.32 50.95
CA GLU A 578 -0.09 60.79 52.06
C GLU A 578 -0.49 59.33 52.37
N THR A 579 -1.78 59.02 52.38
CA THR A 579 -2.29 57.64 52.46
C THR A 579 -1.85 56.78 51.27
N LEU A 580 -1.79 57.34 50.06
CA LEU A 580 -1.31 56.62 48.86
C LEU A 580 0.19 56.28 48.96
N ASP A 581 1.01 57.24 49.37
CA ASP A 581 2.46 57.06 49.50
C ASP A 581 2.81 56.15 50.68
N SER A 582 2.03 56.20 51.77
CA SER A 582 2.26 55.37 52.97
C SER A 582 1.80 53.92 52.82
N SER A 583 0.86 53.66 51.91
CA SER A 583 0.39 52.31 51.57
C SER A 583 1.15 51.67 50.39
N GLU A 584 2.17 52.34 49.86
CA GLU A 584 2.98 51.85 48.76
C GLU A 584 4.01 50.80 49.24
N LEU A 585 4.07 49.67 48.55
CA LEU A 585 5.12 48.68 48.71
C LEU A 585 6.24 48.97 47.71
N ARG A 586 7.43 49.34 48.20
CA ARG A 586 8.57 49.62 47.32
C ARG A 586 9.47 48.39 47.18
N VAL A 587 9.80 48.08 45.94
CA VAL A 587 10.62 46.91 45.59
C VAL A 587 11.76 47.36 44.66
N TRP A 588 12.99 47.06 45.06
CA TRP A 588 14.17 47.22 44.21
C TRP A 588 14.68 45.84 43.84
N LEU A 589 14.80 45.55 42.56
CA LEU A 589 15.39 44.30 42.09
C LEU A 589 16.83 44.56 41.67
N ASP A 590 17.69 43.55 41.83
CA ASP A 590 19.01 43.58 41.22
C ASP A 590 18.83 43.62 39.69
N MET A 591 19.28 44.71 39.09
CA MET A 591 19.22 44.95 37.65
C MET A 591 20.63 44.90 37.02
N SER A 592 21.65 44.53 37.79
CA SER A 592 23.05 44.44 37.33
C SER A 592 23.19 43.48 36.15
N SER A 593 22.41 42.40 36.13
CA SER A 593 22.37 41.42 35.02
C SER A 593 21.64 41.91 33.76
N LYS A 594 20.92 43.04 33.79
CA LYS A 594 20.25 43.61 32.60
C LYS A 594 21.13 44.57 31.80
N MET A 595 22.26 45.04 32.37
CA MET A 595 23.19 45.93 31.66
C MET A 595 24.18 45.19 30.75
N GLU A 596 24.32 43.87 30.85
CA GLU A 596 25.20 43.07 29.97
C GLU A 596 24.49 42.48 28.74
N SER A 597 23.19 42.72 28.55
CA SER A 597 22.40 42.17 27.43
C SER A 597 21.84 43.24 26.48
N THR A 598 22.68 44.20 26.04
CA THR A 598 22.43 45.04 24.86
C THR A 598 23.53 44.90 23.84
#